data_AF-A0A661P9H4-F1
#
_entry.id   AF-A0A661P9H4-F1
#
_cell.length_a   1.000
_cell.length_b   1.000
_cell.length_c   1.000
_cell.angle_alpha   90.00
_cell.angle_beta   90.00
_cell.angle_gamma   90.00
#
_symmetry.space_group_name_H-M   'P 1'
#
loop_
_entity.id
_entity.type
_entity.pdbx_description
1 polymer ?
#
loop_
_entity_poly.entity_id
_entity_poly.type
_entity_poly.pdbx_seq_one_letter_code
_entity_poly.pdbx_strand_id
1 'polypeptide(L)'
;MSYLRPLGAERKGRPGGGLWLEQSQAPPSLLSHVEMLHKLGNMQFVDNESCVLYTKHSLPELCNMTILDNNLLAAATRLVQERLPPGWEVERVGVSSRAPRLRITSKEGRSGEVTVVALKRPDPRSVKLLPPARSLLVTAPYLSRSVRHVLEEAGASYLDQTGNVRLVLDEPGLFISTTGAAANPWPDKRRFTLRGVKAGRVVCALVRSAPPIGVRELGAAAGTDPGYVSRLLGMLDREALVDRTSRGRVARVDWRKVLERWAEEAPLESRCSASTWLAPRGLPSLWDSLRSADFRYRVTGSAAAARIAPVAPTRLASVYVEDAEHIAGVLELRATEAAANIILLEPVDAQHFEKGDVRDRLRCAPLPLVVADLLSGPGRSPAEAEAVMDWMADHLEVWRG
;
A
#
# COMPACT_ATOMS: atom_id res chain seq x y z
N MET A 1 -12.75 -42.39 64.61
CA MET A 1 -12.15 -41.54 65.67
C MET A 1 -11.83 -40.21 64.98
N SER A 2 -12.64 -39.15 65.10
CA SER A 2 -13.11 -38.44 66.32
C SER A 2 -11.93 -37.70 66.96
N TYR A 3 -11.95 -36.38 67.22
CA TYR A 3 -13.01 -35.45 67.67
C TYR A 3 -13.43 -34.42 66.56
N LEU A 4 -14.60 -33.76 66.48
CA LEU A 4 -15.55 -33.10 67.42
C LEU A 4 -15.05 -31.73 67.96
N ARG A 5 -15.62 -30.54 67.61
CA ARG A 5 -16.98 -29.93 67.86
C ARG A 5 -17.16 -29.37 69.30
N PRO A 6 -18.20 -28.54 69.61
CA PRO A 6 -19.24 -27.85 68.78
C PRO A 6 -18.97 -26.30 68.77
N LEU A 7 -19.86 -25.28 68.68
CA LEU A 7 -21.32 -24.96 68.61
C LEU A 7 -21.49 -23.80 67.57
N GLY A 8 -22.64 -23.17 67.27
CA GLY A 8 -24.10 -23.38 67.51
C GLY A 8 -24.89 -22.66 66.38
N ALA A 9 -26.07 -23.14 65.93
CA ALA A 9 -27.42 -22.79 66.43
C ALA A 9 -27.90 -21.35 66.04
N GLU A 10 -29.11 -21.10 65.49
CA GLU A 10 -30.25 -21.98 65.16
C GLU A 10 -31.21 -21.38 64.07
N ARG A 11 -31.97 -22.27 63.36
CA ARG A 11 -33.43 -22.29 62.98
C ARG A 11 -34.26 -20.98 62.88
N LYS A 12 -35.35 -20.82 62.11
CA LYS A 12 -36.31 -21.63 61.25
C LYS A 12 -36.82 -20.66 60.12
N GLY A 13 -37.57 -21.01 59.06
CA GLY A 13 -38.34 -22.21 58.67
C GLY A 13 -38.94 -22.10 57.23
N ARG A 14 -40.01 -22.86 56.93
CA ARG A 14 -40.67 -23.12 55.62
C ARG A 14 -42.21 -23.25 55.82
N PRO A 15 -43.09 -23.45 54.81
CA PRO A 15 -43.10 -23.05 53.38
C PRO A 15 -44.47 -22.47 52.90
N GLY A 16 -44.62 -22.16 51.60
CA GLY A 16 -45.91 -22.00 50.89
C GLY A 16 -45.81 -21.06 49.67
N GLY A 17 -46.57 -21.21 48.57
CA GLY A 17 -47.51 -22.28 48.23
C GLY A 17 -48.79 -21.80 47.52
N GLY A 18 -48.76 -21.54 46.21
CA GLY A 18 -49.95 -21.20 45.43
C GLY A 18 -49.67 -20.86 43.95
N LEU A 19 -50.54 -21.34 43.05
CA LEU A 19 -50.67 -20.87 41.66
C LEU A 19 -51.77 -19.81 41.59
N TRP A 20 -51.67 -18.86 40.65
CA TRP A 20 -52.83 -18.24 39.96
C TRP A 20 -52.41 -17.72 38.57
N LEU A 21 -53.40 -17.51 37.70
CA LEU A 21 -53.20 -17.14 36.30
C LEU A 21 -53.20 -15.62 36.06
N GLU A 22 -52.41 -15.21 35.07
CA GLU A 22 -52.76 -14.32 33.96
C GLU A 22 -53.88 -13.27 34.17
N GLN A 23 -53.52 -11.98 34.20
CA GLN A 23 -54.38 -10.92 33.67
C GLN A 23 -53.59 -9.67 33.22
N SER A 24 -54.16 -8.97 32.23
CA SER A 24 -53.54 -7.87 31.46
C SER A 24 -53.58 -6.51 32.15
N GLN A 25 -52.51 -5.70 32.01
CA GLN A 25 -52.56 -4.22 32.05
C GLN A 25 -51.51 -3.57 31.12
N ALA A 26 -51.83 -2.36 30.65
CA ALA A 26 -51.08 -1.46 29.75
C ALA A 26 -51.63 -0.01 29.94
N PRO A 27 -51.11 1.07 29.28
CA PRO A 27 -49.96 1.20 28.38
C PRO A 27 -48.74 1.87 29.10
N PRO A 28 -48.41 3.19 29.06
CA PRO A 28 -48.93 4.38 28.34
C PRO A 28 -48.20 4.66 26.99
N SER A 29 -48.35 5.86 26.41
CA SER A 29 -47.72 6.23 25.11
C SER A 29 -47.59 7.75 24.88
N LEU A 30 -46.80 8.13 23.85
CA LEU A 30 -46.81 9.41 23.08
C LEU A 30 -46.29 10.75 23.68
N LEU A 31 -45.35 11.35 22.92
CA LEU A 31 -45.22 12.79 22.53
C LEU A 31 -44.77 13.90 23.51
N SER A 32 -44.28 14.99 22.88
CA SER A 32 -43.76 16.27 23.41
C SER A 32 -42.41 16.20 24.15
N HIS A 33 -41.49 17.17 24.07
CA HIS A 33 -41.44 18.47 23.37
C HIS A 33 -40.25 18.45 22.39
N VAL A 34 -40.40 18.71 21.09
CA VAL A 34 -40.46 20.05 20.45
C VAL A 34 -41.00 21.18 21.33
N GLU A 35 -40.12 22.11 21.74
CA GLU A 35 -40.35 23.56 21.64
C GLU A 35 -39.10 24.37 22.04
N MET A 36 -38.48 25.07 21.08
CA MET A 36 -37.66 26.27 21.34
C MET A 36 -37.57 27.12 20.06
N LEU A 37 -38.62 27.89 19.78
CA LEU A 37 -38.76 28.71 18.57
C LEU A 37 -38.21 30.14 18.73
N HIS A 38 -38.12 30.82 17.60
CA HIS A 38 -37.88 32.26 17.40
C HIS A 38 -36.46 32.81 17.66
N LYS A 39 -35.72 32.99 16.56
CA LYS A 39 -35.70 34.30 15.87
C LYS A 39 -35.28 34.17 14.40
N LEU A 40 -35.91 34.99 13.56
CA LEU A 40 -35.75 35.09 12.10
C LEU A 40 -36.17 33.82 11.31
N GLY A 41 -37.03 33.86 10.29
CA GLY A 41 -37.86 34.98 9.77
C GLY A 41 -37.85 35.05 8.25
N ASN A 42 -38.90 34.53 7.62
CA ASN A 42 -39.23 34.64 6.19
C ASN A 42 -38.14 34.23 5.16
N MET A 43 -38.30 33.05 4.56
CA MET A 43 -38.21 32.91 3.10
C MET A 43 -39.17 31.80 2.62
N GLN A 44 -39.64 31.91 1.38
CA GLN A 44 -40.63 31.02 0.80
C GLN A 44 -39.98 29.77 0.20
N PHE A 45 -40.68 28.64 0.20
CA PHE A 45 -40.28 27.47 -0.58
C PHE A 45 -40.37 27.77 -2.08
N VAL A 46 -39.23 27.65 -2.77
CA VAL A 46 -39.10 27.67 -4.23
C VAL A 46 -38.04 26.63 -4.60
N ASP A 47 -38.31 25.77 -5.58
CA ASP A 47 -37.43 24.66 -5.95
C ASP A 47 -36.11 25.14 -6.58
N ASN A 48 -35.00 25.05 -5.83
CA ASN A 48 -33.64 24.77 -6.33
C ASN A 48 -32.61 24.70 -5.18
N GLU A 49 -32.26 23.49 -4.71
CA GLU A 49 -31.01 23.28 -3.97
C GLU A 49 -30.21 22.09 -4.52
N SER A 50 -29.41 22.39 -5.55
CA SER A 50 -28.09 21.78 -5.65
C SER A 50 -27.20 22.33 -4.52
N CYS A 51 -26.23 21.54 -4.03
CA CYS A 51 -25.15 21.94 -3.09
C CYS A 51 -25.42 21.87 -1.57
N VAL A 52 -25.88 20.71 -1.09
CA VAL A 52 -25.66 20.23 0.30
C VAL A 52 -25.30 18.73 0.21
N LEU A 53 -24.35 18.15 0.95
CA LEU A 53 -23.56 18.59 2.11
C LEU A 53 -22.05 18.35 1.88
N TYR A 54 -21.19 19.31 2.25
CA TYR A 54 -19.78 19.05 2.55
C TYR A 54 -19.47 19.49 3.98
N THR A 55 -19.09 18.55 4.85
CA THR A 55 -18.88 18.80 6.28
C THR A 55 -17.65 19.68 6.56
N LYS A 56 -17.80 20.61 7.50
CA LYS A 56 -17.00 21.84 7.65
C LYS A 56 -15.54 21.68 8.11
N HIS A 57 -14.97 20.46 8.12
CA HIS A 57 -13.70 20.14 8.79
C HIS A 57 -12.53 19.69 7.90
N SER A 58 -12.70 19.55 6.58
CA SER A 58 -11.66 18.98 5.69
C SER A 58 -11.21 19.89 4.54
N LEU A 59 -11.71 21.12 4.45
CA LEU A 59 -11.69 21.91 3.21
C LEU A 59 -10.53 22.90 2.94
N PRO A 60 -9.71 23.40 3.91
CA PRO A 60 -8.69 24.40 3.61
C PRO A 60 -7.66 24.00 2.54
N GLU A 61 -7.19 22.75 2.58
CA GLU A 61 -6.15 22.26 1.64
C GLU A 61 -6.75 21.87 0.28
N LEU A 62 -7.95 21.26 0.27
CA LEU A 62 -8.64 20.88 -0.96
C LEU A 62 -9.03 22.10 -1.84
N CYS A 63 -9.46 23.20 -1.22
CA CYS A 63 -9.79 24.44 -1.94
C CYS A 63 -8.60 25.06 -2.69
N ASN A 64 -7.36 24.73 -2.31
CA ASN A 64 -6.15 25.15 -3.03
C ASN A 64 -5.70 24.18 -4.14
N MET A 65 -6.27 22.97 -4.21
CA MET A 65 -5.94 22.01 -5.28
C MET A 65 -6.79 22.16 -6.55
N THR A 66 -7.94 22.85 -6.47
CA THR A 66 -8.74 23.29 -7.63
C THR A 66 -8.09 24.45 -8.39
N ILE A 67 -6.84 24.27 -8.83
CA ILE A 67 -6.20 25.16 -9.79
C ILE A 67 -6.78 24.84 -11.17
N LEU A 68 -7.75 25.66 -11.60
CA LEU A 68 -8.30 25.67 -12.95
C LEU A 68 -7.21 25.91 -14.00
N ASP A 69 -6.57 24.83 -14.45
CA ASP A 69 -5.74 24.85 -15.65
C ASP A 69 -6.63 24.63 -16.87
N ASN A 70 -7.03 25.74 -17.49
CA ASN A 70 -7.88 25.74 -18.68
C ASN A 70 -7.24 24.98 -19.87
N ASN A 71 -5.91 24.83 -19.91
CA ASN A 71 -5.24 24.04 -20.95
C ASN A 71 -5.39 22.54 -20.68
N LEU A 72 -5.33 22.10 -19.42
CA LEU A 72 -5.64 20.71 -19.05
C LEU A 72 -7.11 20.36 -19.27
N LEU A 73 -8.04 21.27 -18.96
CA LEU A 73 -9.47 21.09 -19.25
C LEU A 73 -9.74 21.05 -20.77
N ALA A 74 -9.08 21.92 -21.54
CA ALA A 74 -9.22 21.94 -23.00
C ALA A 74 -8.66 20.65 -23.64
N ALA A 75 -7.48 20.21 -23.22
CA ALA A 75 -6.88 18.94 -23.64
C ALA A 75 -7.75 17.75 -23.24
N ALA A 76 -8.31 17.72 -22.02
CA ALA A 76 -9.23 16.69 -21.58
C ALA A 76 -10.46 16.57 -22.47
N THR A 77 -11.10 17.70 -22.78
CA THR A 77 -12.28 17.72 -23.67
C THR A 77 -11.94 17.17 -25.04
N ARG A 78 -10.79 17.57 -25.61
CA ARG A 78 -10.31 17.09 -26.90
C ARG A 78 -10.04 15.58 -26.89
N LEU A 79 -9.34 15.07 -25.87
CA LEU A 79 -9.03 13.65 -25.73
C LEU A 79 -10.27 12.78 -25.50
N VAL A 80 -11.33 13.31 -24.89
CA VAL A 80 -12.63 12.63 -24.87
C VAL A 80 -13.27 12.65 -26.27
N GLN A 81 -13.35 13.81 -26.92
CA GLN A 81 -13.99 13.95 -28.24
C GLN A 81 -13.30 13.11 -29.34
N GLU A 82 -11.98 12.96 -29.30
CA GLU A 82 -11.19 12.11 -30.22
C GLU A 82 -11.36 10.59 -29.97
N ARG A 83 -12.11 10.20 -28.92
CA ARG A 83 -12.26 8.80 -28.46
C ARG A 83 -13.71 8.36 -28.26
N LEU A 84 -14.66 9.29 -28.32
CA LEU A 84 -16.09 8.99 -28.25
C LEU A 84 -16.54 8.17 -29.48
N PRO A 85 -17.52 7.25 -29.32
CA PRO A 85 -18.08 6.53 -30.45
C PRO A 85 -18.79 7.47 -31.46
N PRO A 86 -18.97 7.06 -32.73
CA PRO A 86 -19.72 7.86 -33.70
C PRO A 86 -21.12 8.24 -33.21
N GLY A 87 -21.47 9.52 -33.37
CA GLY A 87 -22.74 10.09 -32.89
C GLY A 87 -22.77 10.42 -31.40
N TRP A 88 -21.65 10.32 -30.68
CA TRP A 88 -21.53 10.84 -29.31
C TRP A 88 -20.76 12.18 -29.30
N GLU A 89 -21.16 13.06 -28.38
CA GLU A 89 -20.65 14.42 -28.26
C GLU A 89 -20.19 14.72 -26.83
N VAL A 90 -19.23 15.66 -26.66
CA VAL A 90 -18.85 16.18 -25.35
C VAL A 90 -18.79 17.71 -25.33
N GLU A 91 -19.53 18.31 -24.40
CA GLU A 91 -19.53 19.75 -24.14
C GLU A 91 -18.98 20.09 -22.75
N ARG A 92 -18.53 21.34 -22.55
CA ARG A 92 -18.05 21.83 -21.25
C ARG A 92 -19.16 22.59 -20.54
N VAL A 93 -19.60 22.08 -19.39
CA VAL A 93 -20.66 22.69 -18.57
C VAL A 93 -20.04 23.39 -17.36
N GLY A 94 -20.49 24.62 -17.08
CA GLY A 94 -20.03 25.39 -15.93
C GLY A 94 -18.55 25.81 -16.02
N VAL A 95 -18.09 26.26 -17.19
CA VAL A 95 -16.68 26.65 -17.47
C VAL A 95 -16.17 27.75 -16.53
N SER A 96 -17.05 28.61 -16.02
CA SER A 96 -16.76 29.66 -15.04
C SER A 96 -16.84 29.22 -13.57
N SER A 97 -17.18 27.94 -13.30
CA SER A 97 -17.34 27.42 -11.94
C SER A 97 -16.04 26.82 -11.38
N ARG A 98 -15.97 26.69 -10.05
CA ARG A 98 -14.84 26.04 -9.35
C ARG A 98 -14.77 24.52 -9.55
N ALA A 99 -15.77 23.91 -10.20
CA ALA A 99 -15.89 22.49 -10.46
C ALA A 99 -16.38 22.29 -11.92
N PRO A 100 -15.52 22.51 -12.92
CA PRO A 100 -15.92 22.41 -14.33
C PRO A 100 -16.37 20.98 -14.65
N ARG A 101 -17.41 20.84 -15.47
CA ARG A 101 -17.97 19.54 -15.87
C ARG A 101 -17.79 19.31 -17.36
N LEU A 102 -17.67 18.04 -17.76
CA LEU A 102 -17.95 17.60 -19.12
C LEU A 102 -19.33 16.93 -19.12
N ARG A 103 -20.24 17.38 -19.98
CA ARG A 103 -21.44 16.62 -20.30
C ARG A 103 -21.16 15.79 -21.54
N ILE A 104 -21.42 14.50 -21.45
CA ILE A 104 -21.26 13.54 -22.52
C ILE A 104 -22.64 13.12 -22.97
N THR A 105 -22.95 13.33 -24.25
CA THR A 105 -24.25 13.03 -24.85
C THR A 105 -24.09 11.86 -25.82
N SER A 106 -24.95 10.86 -25.68
CA SER A 106 -25.01 9.70 -26.57
C SER A 106 -25.82 10.01 -27.83
N LYS A 107 -25.64 9.18 -28.86
CA LYS A 107 -26.42 9.20 -30.13
C LYS A 107 -27.95 9.16 -29.97
N GLU A 108 -28.45 8.84 -28.77
CA GLU A 108 -29.86 8.75 -28.40
C GLU A 108 -30.34 9.99 -27.61
N GLY A 109 -29.53 11.05 -27.51
CA GLY A 109 -29.84 12.27 -26.74
C GLY A 109 -29.72 12.12 -25.22
N ARG A 110 -29.62 10.90 -24.69
CA ARG A 110 -29.32 10.64 -23.27
C ARG A 110 -27.93 11.19 -22.95
N SER A 111 -27.81 11.97 -21.87
CA SER A 111 -26.56 12.63 -21.46
C SER A 111 -26.27 12.44 -19.97
N GLY A 112 -24.99 12.52 -19.61
CA GLY A 112 -24.50 12.41 -18.24
C GLY A 112 -23.28 13.30 -18.02
N GLU A 113 -22.99 13.65 -16.77
CA GLU A 113 -21.96 14.65 -16.45
C GLU A 113 -20.86 14.10 -15.54
N VAL A 114 -19.61 14.43 -15.89
CA VAL A 114 -18.42 14.15 -15.06
C VAL A 114 -17.78 15.47 -14.60
N THR A 115 -17.46 15.56 -13.31
CA THR A 115 -16.75 16.69 -12.70
C THR A 115 -15.25 16.54 -12.95
N VAL A 116 -14.62 17.55 -13.56
CA VAL A 116 -13.21 17.52 -13.94
C VAL A 116 -12.35 18.15 -12.85
N VAL A 117 -11.33 17.42 -12.40
CA VAL A 117 -10.26 17.94 -11.53
C VAL A 117 -8.94 17.92 -12.29
N ALA A 118 -8.38 19.10 -12.53
CA ALA A 118 -7.14 19.29 -13.26
C ALA A 118 -5.94 19.38 -12.31
N LEU A 119 -5.00 18.43 -12.39
CA LEU A 119 -3.81 18.38 -11.55
C LEU A 119 -2.54 18.49 -12.41
N LYS A 120 -1.74 19.53 -12.18
CA LYS A 120 -0.49 19.76 -12.93
C LYS A 120 0.57 18.69 -12.70
N ARG A 121 0.64 18.14 -11.49
CA ARG A 121 1.66 17.17 -11.03
C ARG A 121 1.06 16.25 -9.95
N PRO A 122 0.08 15.40 -10.27
CA PRO A 122 -0.55 14.53 -9.29
C PRO A 122 0.43 13.50 -8.72
N ASP A 123 0.21 13.17 -7.46
CA ASP A 123 0.83 12.05 -6.74
C ASP A 123 -0.26 11.25 -6.00
N PRO A 124 0.02 9.99 -5.59
CA PRO A 124 -0.98 9.15 -4.93
C PRO A 124 -1.64 9.80 -3.71
N ARG A 125 -0.94 10.64 -2.95
CA ARG A 125 -1.54 11.34 -1.79
C ARG A 125 -2.55 12.41 -2.23
N SER A 126 -2.20 13.25 -3.18
CA SER A 126 -3.09 14.32 -3.67
C SER A 126 -4.36 13.77 -4.33
N VAL A 127 -4.31 12.62 -5.02
CA VAL A 127 -5.54 11.97 -5.51
C VAL A 127 -6.34 11.24 -4.42
N LYS A 128 -5.71 10.67 -3.37
CA LYS A 128 -6.42 10.11 -2.19
C LYS A 128 -7.21 11.15 -1.39
N LEU A 129 -6.91 12.44 -1.52
CA LEU A 129 -7.65 13.52 -0.87
C LEU A 129 -8.92 13.93 -1.63
N LEU A 130 -9.06 13.53 -2.90
CA LEU A 130 -10.26 13.82 -3.70
C LEU A 130 -11.44 12.95 -3.22
N PRO A 131 -12.70 13.44 -3.33
CA PRO A 131 -13.86 12.65 -2.98
C PRO A 131 -13.98 11.42 -3.92
N PRO A 132 -14.17 10.20 -3.39
CA PRO A 132 -14.35 9.01 -4.22
C PRO A 132 -15.70 9.07 -4.94
N ALA A 133 -15.68 9.23 -6.26
CA ALA A 133 -16.87 9.29 -7.10
C ALA A 133 -16.59 8.76 -8.51
N ARG A 134 -17.52 7.95 -9.06
CA ARG A 134 -17.44 7.50 -10.46
C ARG A 134 -17.51 8.67 -11.45
N SER A 135 -18.31 9.68 -11.12
CA SER A 135 -18.47 10.92 -11.87
C SER A 135 -17.30 11.91 -11.71
N LEU A 136 -16.20 11.54 -11.04
CA LEU A 136 -14.96 12.32 -11.04
C LEU A 136 -14.10 11.94 -12.26
N LEU A 137 -13.61 12.94 -12.99
CA LEU A 137 -12.62 12.79 -14.06
C LEU A 137 -11.35 13.58 -13.72
N VAL A 138 -10.26 12.88 -13.39
CA VAL A 138 -8.96 13.52 -13.11
C VAL A 138 -8.14 13.67 -14.39
N THR A 139 -7.68 14.89 -14.68
CA THR A 139 -6.83 15.20 -15.85
C THR A 139 -5.47 15.77 -15.45
N ALA A 140 -4.41 15.35 -16.13
CA ALA A 140 -3.03 15.79 -15.90
C ALA A 140 -2.19 15.75 -17.19
N PRO A 141 -0.98 16.36 -17.22
CA PRO A 141 -0.03 16.12 -18.31
C PRO A 141 0.37 14.64 -18.42
N TYR A 142 0.54 13.97 -17.28
CA TYR A 142 0.87 12.54 -17.17
C TYR A 142 0.36 11.96 -15.85
N LEU A 143 -0.18 10.75 -15.89
CA LEU A 143 -0.62 9.98 -14.71
C LEU A 143 0.24 8.71 -14.55
N SER A 144 1.01 8.64 -13.46
CA SER A 144 1.81 7.44 -13.16
C SER A 144 0.93 6.22 -12.88
N ARG A 145 1.47 5.02 -13.07
CA ARG A 145 0.78 3.75 -12.76
C ARG A 145 0.17 3.75 -11.35
N SER A 146 0.92 4.23 -10.34
CA SER A 146 0.45 4.32 -8.95
C SER A 146 -0.68 5.34 -8.76
N VAL A 147 -0.70 6.46 -9.50
CA VAL A 147 -1.81 7.42 -9.46
C VAL A 147 -3.05 6.83 -10.13
N ARG A 148 -2.88 6.17 -11.29
CA ARG A 148 -3.99 5.50 -12.00
C ARG A 148 -4.60 4.38 -11.16
N HIS A 149 -3.79 3.54 -10.53
CA HIS A 149 -4.25 2.50 -9.61
C HIS A 149 -5.10 3.04 -8.47
N VAL A 150 -4.69 4.16 -7.83
CA VAL A 150 -5.48 4.79 -6.75
C VAL A 150 -6.81 5.36 -7.27
N LEU A 151 -6.83 5.90 -8.49
CA LEU A 151 -8.08 6.39 -9.12
C LEU A 151 -8.99 5.22 -9.52
N GLU A 152 -8.42 4.09 -9.95
CA GLU A 152 -9.12 2.83 -10.23
C GLU A 152 -9.71 2.20 -8.95
N GLU A 153 -8.93 2.13 -7.86
CA GLU A 153 -9.37 1.72 -6.51
C GLU A 153 -10.54 2.60 -6.02
N ALA A 154 -10.50 3.92 -6.29
CA ALA A 154 -11.57 4.86 -5.98
C ALA A 154 -12.74 4.85 -6.99
N GLY A 155 -12.67 4.02 -8.04
CA GLY A 155 -13.65 3.93 -9.12
C GLY A 155 -13.67 5.11 -10.11
N ALA A 156 -12.89 6.15 -9.88
CA ALA A 156 -12.89 7.42 -10.61
C ALA A 156 -12.38 7.28 -12.06
N SER A 157 -12.87 8.16 -12.94
CA SER A 157 -12.35 8.30 -14.30
C SER A 157 -11.05 9.12 -14.30
N TYR A 158 -10.19 8.88 -15.28
CA TYR A 158 -8.97 9.66 -15.50
C TYR A 158 -8.61 9.79 -16.98
N LEU A 159 -7.81 10.80 -17.31
CA LEU A 159 -7.06 10.87 -18.57
C LEU A 159 -5.74 11.64 -18.41
N ASP A 160 -4.78 11.40 -19.31
CA ASP A 160 -3.59 12.24 -19.43
C ASP A 160 -3.24 12.61 -20.88
N GLN A 161 -2.39 13.63 -21.03
CA GLN A 161 -1.94 14.14 -22.34
C GLN A 161 -1.05 13.16 -23.13
N THR A 162 -0.70 12.00 -22.56
CA THR A 162 0.02 10.92 -23.25
C THR A 162 -0.92 9.85 -23.81
N GLY A 163 -2.23 9.95 -23.56
CA GLY A 163 -3.24 9.02 -24.04
C GLY A 163 -3.58 7.88 -23.09
N ASN A 164 -3.12 7.91 -21.83
CA ASN A 164 -3.69 7.02 -20.81
C ASN A 164 -5.11 7.53 -20.51
N VAL A 165 -6.15 6.72 -20.72
CA VAL A 165 -7.55 7.08 -20.49
C VAL A 165 -8.27 5.94 -19.80
N ARG A 166 -9.09 6.26 -18.80
CA ARG A 166 -10.15 5.43 -18.24
C ARG A 166 -11.36 6.32 -18.01
N LEU A 167 -12.34 6.29 -18.90
CA LEU A 167 -13.61 7.00 -18.74
C LEU A 167 -14.71 5.99 -18.44
N VAL A 168 -15.44 6.22 -17.35
CA VAL A 168 -16.59 5.42 -16.92
C VAL A 168 -17.76 6.36 -16.68
N LEU A 169 -18.90 6.08 -17.30
CA LEU A 169 -20.15 6.77 -17.08
C LEU A 169 -21.26 5.73 -17.00
N ASP A 170 -21.99 5.71 -15.89
CA ASP A 170 -23.04 4.71 -15.66
C ASP A 170 -24.27 4.99 -16.55
N GLU A 171 -24.65 6.27 -16.71
CA GLU A 171 -25.68 6.73 -17.66
C GLU A 171 -25.27 8.02 -18.40
N PRO A 172 -25.37 8.08 -19.74
CA PRO A 172 -25.49 6.94 -20.66
C PRO A 172 -24.27 6.01 -20.53
N GLY A 173 -24.53 4.69 -20.48
CA GLY A 173 -23.50 3.68 -20.25
C GLY A 173 -22.33 3.78 -21.23
N LEU A 174 -21.17 4.19 -20.74
CA LEU A 174 -19.95 4.38 -21.53
C LEU A 174 -18.73 3.88 -20.76
N PHE A 175 -17.90 3.10 -21.44
CA PHE A 175 -16.58 2.72 -20.97
C PHE A 175 -15.54 2.95 -22.07
N ILE A 176 -14.51 3.74 -21.78
CA ILE A 176 -13.35 3.93 -22.67
C ILE A 176 -12.10 3.65 -21.86
N SER A 177 -11.24 2.76 -22.36
CA SER A 177 -9.93 2.48 -21.77
C SER A 177 -8.86 2.46 -22.86
N THR A 178 -7.80 3.27 -22.71
CA THR A 178 -6.63 3.25 -23.61
C THR A 178 -5.31 3.43 -22.85
N THR A 179 -4.27 2.78 -23.35
CA THR A 179 -2.90 2.95 -22.87
C THR A 179 -2.21 4.10 -23.61
N GLY A 180 -1.55 4.98 -22.84
CA GLY A 180 -0.67 6.04 -23.33
C GLY A 180 0.79 5.72 -23.04
N ALA A 181 1.57 6.73 -22.64
CA ALA A 181 2.96 6.49 -22.24
C ALA A 181 3.04 5.67 -20.94
N ALA A 182 3.95 4.69 -20.91
CA ALA A 182 4.25 3.88 -19.73
C ALA A 182 5.15 4.59 -18.70
N ALA A 183 5.86 5.64 -19.13
CA ALA A 183 6.71 6.50 -18.30
C ALA A 183 6.44 7.97 -18.66
N ASN A 184 6.69 8.88 -17.72
CA ASN A 184 6.46 10.32 -17.94
C ASN A 184 7.41 10.86 -19.04
N PRO A 185 6.91 11.39 -20.18
CA PRO A 185 7.75 11.99 -21.21
C PRO A 185 8.48 13.26 -20.75
N TRP A 186 7.99 13.90 -19.69
CA TRP A 186 8.55 15.13 -19.11
C TRP A 186 8.99 14.91 -17.65
N PRO A 187 10.02 14.08 -17.41
CA PRO A 187 10.47 13.74 -16.07
C PRO A 187 11.09 14.97 -15.37
N ASP A 188 10.80 15.11 -14.08
CA ASP A 188 11.46 16.14 -13.27
C ASP A 188 12.90 15.71 -12.95
N LYS A 189 13.86 16.60 -13.21
CA LYS A 189 15.31 16.34 -13.09
C LYS A 189 15.79 16.06 -11.66
N ARG A 190 14.94 16.24 -10.64
CA ARG A 190 15.29 16.05 -9.21
C ARG A 190 14.36 15.08 -8.47
N ARG A 191 13.93 13.99 -9.12
CA ARG A 191 13.22 12.90 -8.43
C ARG A 191 14.14 12.13 -7.48
N PHE A 192 13.64 11.86 -6.28
CA PHE A 192 14.26 10.97 -5.29
C PHE A 192 13.70 9.56 -5.52
N THR A 193 14.55 8.54 -5.49
CA THR A 193 14.21 7.14 -5.80
C THR A 193 14.53 6.22 -4.62
N LEU A 194 14.05 4.97 -4.67
CA LEU A 194 14.44 3.90 -3.75
C LEU A 194 15.68 3.11 -4.21
N ARG A 195 16.44 3.65 -5.16
CA ARG A 195 17.64 3.01 -5.72
C ARG A 195 18.89 3.21 -4.86
N GLY A 196 19.70 2.15 -4.80
CA GLY A 196 21.03 2.16 -4.20
C GLY A 196 21.06 2.01 -2.69
N VAL A 197 22.28 1.77 -2.18
CA VAL A 197 22.60 1.38 -0.79
C VAL A 197 21.83 2.17 0.28
N LYS A 198 21.93 3.51 0.27
CA LYS A 198 21.29 4.36 1.29
C LYS A 198 19.76 4.23 1.30
N ALA A 199 19.12 3.98 0.16
CA ALA A 199 17.67 3.81 0.10
C ALA A 199 17.25 2.47 0.71
N GLY A 200 17.91 1.37 0.31
CA GLY A 200 17.64 0.03 0.82
C GLY A 200 17.78 -0.06 2.34
N ARG A 201 18.85 0.52 2.90
CA ARG A 201 19.04 0.60 4.36
C ARG A 201 17.88 1.30 5.08
N VAL A 202 17.40 2.42 4.54
CA VAL A 202 16.28 3.18 5.12
C VAL A 202 14.95 2.44 4.95
N VAL A 203 14.71 1.74 3.84
CA VAL A 203 13.53 0.88 3.65
C VAL A 203 13.55 -0.28 4.65
N CYS A 204 14.67 -1.01 4.76
CA CYS A 204 14.84 -2.10 5.72
C CYS A 204 14.66 -1.66 7.18
N ALA A 205 15.14 -0.47 7.56
CA ALA A 205 14.88 0.11 8.87
C ALA A 205 13.39 0.48 9.06
N LEU A 206 12.82 1.21 8.10
CA LEU A 206 11.44 1.72 8.15
C LEU A 206 10.39 0.61 8.27
N VAL A 207 10.58 -0.51 7.56
CA VAL A 207 9.65 -1.64 7.55
C VAL A 207 9.72 -2.45 8.86
N ARG A 208 10.92 -2.57 9.46
CA ARG A 208 11.17 -3.29 10.71
C ARG A 208 10.84 -2.52 11.98
N SER A 209 10.79 -1.19 11.93
CA SER A 209 10.42 -0.38 13.09
C SER A 209 8.91 -0.33 13.31
N ALA A 210 8.47 -0.48 14.56
CA ALA A 210 7.11 -0.13 14.95
C ALA A 210 6.90 1.40 14.87
N PRO A 211 5.87 1.90 14.16
CA PRO A 211 5.46 3.30 14.25
C PRO A 211 4.85 3.61 15.64
N PRO A 212 4.93 4.87 16.13
CA PRO A 212 5.48 6.03 15.46
C PRO A 212 6.99 6.18 15.65
N ILE A 213 7.74 6.45 14.57
CA ILE A 213 9.20 6.55 14.55
C ILE A 213 9.72 7.90 14.02
N GLY A 214 10.82 8.40 14.59
CA GLY A 214 11.47 9.67 14.24
C GLY A 214 12.51 9.60 13.11
N VAL A 215 12.78 10.75 12.47
CA VAL A 215 13.75 10.86 11.36
C VAL A 215 15.19 10.55 11.81
N ARG A 216 15.59 11.02 13.00
CA ARG A 216 16.93 10.73 13.57
C ARG A 216 17.09 9.26 13.99
N GLU A 217 16.00 8.68 14.46
CA GLU A 217 15.85 7.29 14.92
C GLU A 217 16.05 6.32 13.74
N LEU A 218 15.34 6.57 12.63
CA LEU A 218 15.55 5.89 11.35
C LEU A 218 16.96 6.12 10.78
N GLY A 219 17.51 7.33 10.89
CA GLY A 219 18.88 7.63 10.44
C GLY A 219 19.93 6.80 11.17
N ALA A 220 19.81 6.67 12.50
CA ALA A 220 20.66 5.80 13.29
C ALA A 220 20.47 4.31 12.92
N ALA A 221 19.22 3.85 12.84
CA ALA A 221 18.90 2.46 12.51
C ALA A 221 19.36 2.02 11.10
N ALA A 222 19.40 2.96 10.15
CA ALA A 222 19.82 2.73 8.76
C ALA A 222 21.28 3.14 8.48
N GLY A 223 22.03 3.65 9.46
CA GLY A 223 23.37 4.20 9.23
C GLY A 223 23.42 5.31 8.16
N THR A 224 22.42 6.20 8.13
CA THR A 224 22.30 7.28 7.13
C THR A 224 22.01 8.65 7.74
N ASP A 225 22.34 9.71 6.99
CA ASP A 225 22.14 11.08 7.45
C ASP A 225 20.65 11.46 7.52
N PRO A 226 20.18 12.15 8.59
CA PRO A 226 18.77 12.55 8.72
C PRO A 226 18.23 13.42 7.57
N GLY A 227 19.11 14.11 6.83
CA GLY A 227 18.74 14.89 5.64
C GLY A 227 18.36 14.02 4.45
N TYR A 228 19.01 12.86 4.26
CA TYR A 228 18.62 11.83 3.31
C TYR A 228 17.30 11.17 3.75
N VAL A 229 17.19 10.73 5.01
CA VAL A 229 15.98 10.10 5.55
C VAL A 229 14.76 11.01 5.41
N SER A 230 14.86 12.30 5.77
CA SER A 230 13.72 13.23 5.67
C SER A 230 13.22 13.43 4.23
N ARG A 231 14.13 13.40 3.24
CA ARG A 231 13.80 13.48 1.81
C ARG A 231 13.16 12.20 1.28
N LEU A 232 13.67 11.03 1.67
CA LEU A 232 13.10 9.72 1.33
C LEU A 232 11.68 9.59 1.91
N LEU A 233 11.50 9.87 3.20
CA LEU A 233 10.18 9.89 3.84
C LEU A 233 9.24 10.93 3.22
N GLY A 234 9.76 12.08 2.80
CA GLY A 234 8.98 13.10 2.08
C GLY A 234 8.57 12.67 0.67
N MET A 235 9.25 11.68 0.06
CA MET A 235 8.83 11.04 -1.18
C MET A 235 7.76 9.98 -0.91
N LEU A 236 7.99 9.06 0.03
CA LEU A 236 7.03 8.02 0.41
C LEU A 236 5.69 8.60 0.91
N ASP A 237 5.71 9.75 1.59
CA ASP A 237 4.51 10.42 2.09
C ASP A 237 3.64 10.98 0.94
N ARG A 238 4.26 11.50 -0.14
CA ARG A 238 3.56 11.88 -1.39
C ARG A 238 3.08 10.68 -2.20
N GLU A 239 3.83 9.57 -2.17
CA GLU A 239 3.36 8.29 -2.74
C GLU A 239 2.31 7.60 -1.86
N ALA A 240 1.90 8.21 -0.74
CA ALA A 240 0.93 7.69 0.23
C ALA A 240 1.27 6.29 0.78
N LEU A 241 2.56 5.97 0.80
CA LEU A 241 3.18 4.75 1.33
C LEU A 241 3.54 4.89 2.82
N VAL A 242 3.65 6.14 3.32
CA VAL A 242 3.70 6.44 4.75
C VAL A 242 2.79 7.62 5.08
N ASP A 243 2.30 7.67 6.31
CA ASP A 243 1.63 8.85 6.85
C ASP A 243 2.55 9.51 7.89
N ARG A 244 2.79 10.81 7.76
CA ARG A 244 3.59 11.58 8.72
C ARG A 244 2.74 12.46 9.64
N THR A 245 3.11 12.50 10.91
CA THR A 245 2.60 13.46 11.91
C THR A 245 2.97 14.90 11.56
N SER A 246 2.26 15.88 12.13
CA SER A 246 2.64 17.31 12.06
C SER A 246 4.04 17.61 12.62
N ARG A 247 4.58 16.75 13.50
CA ARG A 247 5.97 16.81 14.01
C ARG A 247 6.97 16.02 13.14
N GLY A 248 6.57 15.59 11.94
CA GLY A 248 7.43 14.93 10.95
C GLY A 248 7.83 13.48 11.24
N ARG A 249 7.47 12.92 12.41
CA ARG A 249 7.58 11.46 12.70
C ARG A 249 6.63 10.68 11.79
N VAL A 250 7.01 9.47 11.39
CA VAL A 250 6.13 8.54 10.68
C VAL A 250 5.11 7.99 11.68
N ALA A 251 3.83 7.97 11.32
CA ALA A 251 2.71 7.47 12.10
C ALA A 251 2.20 6.11 11.62
N ARG A 252 2.19 5.88 10.29
CA ARG A 252 1.81 4.62 9.64
C ARG A 252 2.77 4.33 8.48
N VAL A 253 3.04 3.06 8.23
CA VAL A 253 3.80 2.56 7.07
C VAL A 253 2.94 1.53 6.34
N ASP A 254 2.66 1.76 5.06
CA ASP A 254 2.08 0.78 4.15
C ASP A 254 3.17 -0.17 3.66
N TRP A 255 3.59 -1.04 4.57
CA TRP A 255 4.87 -1.73 4.47
C TRP A 255 4.94 -2.74 3.33
N ARG A 256 3.82 -3.35 2.91
CA ARG A 256 3.77 -4.17 1.69
C ARG A 256 4.05 -3.32 0.45
N LYS A 257 3.26 -2.25 0.25
CA LYS A 257 3.43 -1.32 -0.87
C LYS A 257 4.80 -0.62 -0.88
N VAL A 258 5.45 -0.44 0.28
CA VAL A 258 6.87 0.00 0.36
C VAL A 258 7.85 -1.05 -0.16
N LEU A 259 7.67 -2.34 0.16
CA LEU A 259 8.53 -3.42 -0.32
C LEU A 259 8.33 -3.69 -1.81
N GLU A 260 7.07 -3.74 -2.28
CA GLU A 260 6.70 -3.79 -3.70
C GLU A 260 7.41 -2.68 -4.49
N ARG A 261 7.23 -1.42 -4.07
CA ARG A 261 7.83 -0.25 -4.71
C ARG A 261 9.35 -0.25 -4.66
N TRP A 262 9.96 -0.79 -3.60
CA TRP A 262 11.41 -0.92 -3.49
C TRP A 262 11.96 -1.99 -4.45
N ALA A 263 11.30 -3.16 -4.56
CA ALA A 263 11.68 -4.20 -5.50
C ALA A 263 11.53 -3.74 -6.97
N GLU A 264 10.46 -3.00 -7.31
CA GLU A 264 10.29 -2.40 -8.64
C GLU A 264 11.41 -1.42 -9.01
N GLU A 265 11.84 -0.56 -8.07
CA GLU A 265 12.91 0.41 -8.37
C GLU A 265 14.31 -0.18 -8.26
N ALA A 266 14.55 -1.11 -7.33
CA ALA A 266 15.84 -1.72 -7.04
C ALA A 266 15.74 -3.27 -7.04
N PRO A 267 15.58 -3.89 -8.22
CA PRO A 267 15.53 -5.35 -8.35
C PRO A 267 16.87 -5.99 -7.94
N LEU A 268 16.86 -7.31 -7.72
CA LEU A 268 17.99 -8.08 -7.18
C LEU A 268 19.33 -7.80 -7.88
N GLU A 269 19.33 -7.75 -9.21
CA GLU A 269 20.51 -7.54 -10.07
C GLU A 269 21.12 -6.13 -9.91
N SER A 270 20.36 -5.19 -9.33
CA SER A 270 20.84 -3.84 -8.99
C SER A 270 21.40 -3.73 -7.56
N ARG A 271 21.33 -4.82 -6.78
CA ARG A 271 21.72 -4.88 -5.36
C ARG A 271 22.89 -5.84 -5.08
N CYS A 272 23.20 -6.77 -5.98
CA CYS A 272 24.30 -7.72 -5.86
C CYS A 272 24.79 -8.25 -7.22
N SER A 273 26.07 -8.65 -7.31
CA SER A 273 26.51 -9.62 -8.31
C SER A 273 25.96 -11.01 -7.97
N ALA A 274 25.75 -11.85 -8.98
CA ALA A 274 25.19 -13.19 -8.84
C ALA A 274 25.98 -14.19 -9.69
N SER A 275 26.23 -15.39 -9.15
CA SER A 275 26.88 -16.49 -9.85
C SER A 275 26.16 -17.82 -9.59
N THR A 276 26.13 -18.71 -10.60
CA THR A 276 25.31 -19.93 -10.60
C THR A 276 26.13 -21.19 -10.37
N TRP A 277 25.68 -21.99 -9.39
CA TRP A 277 26.43 -23.12 -8.87
C TRP A 277 25.57 -24.37 -8.69
N LEU A 278 26.23 -25.52 -8.72
CA LEU A 278 25.67 -26.83 -8.42
C LEU A 278 26.35 -27.39 -7.17
N ALA A 279 25.59 -27.59 -6.08
CA ALA A 279 25.96 -28.51 -5.02
C ALA A 279 25.71 -29.95 -5.50
N PRO A 280 26.75 -30.80 -5.71
CA PRO A 280 26.56 -32.15 -6.26
C PRO A 280 25.82 -33.09 -5.31
N ARG A 281 25.93 -32.86 -3.99
CA ARG A 281 25.19 -33.56 -2.94
C ARG A 281 23.80 -32.96 -2.64
N GLY A 282 23.36 -31.98 -3.44
CA GLY A 282 22.08 -31.30 -3.30
C GLY A 282 21.97 -30.36 -2.09
N LEU A 283 20.82 -29.70 -1.97
CA LEU A 283 20.56 -28.68 -0.94
C LEU A 283 20.62 -29.16 0.52
N PRO A 284 20.30 -30.42 0.89
CA PRO A 284 20.50 -30.88 2.27
C PRO A 284 21.96 -30.77 2.72
N SER A 285 22.92 -31.20 1.89
CA SER A 285 24.35 -31.06 2.20
C SER A 285 24.80 -29.61 2.29
N LEU A 286 24.20 -28.70 1.52
CA LEU A 286 24.45 -27.25 1.66
C LEU A 286 23.97 -26.73 3.01
N TRP A 287 22.77 -27.13 3.46
CA TRP A 287 22.22 -26.67 4.74
C TRP A 287 23.08 -27.13 5.92
N ASP A 288 23.59 -28.35 5.90
CA ASP A 288 24.48 -28.82 6.97
C ASP A 288 25.82 -28.08 6.98
N SER A 289 26.47 -27.89 5.83
CA SER A 289 27.70 -27.08 5.73
C SER A 289 27.47 -25.63 6.18
N LEU A 290 26.34 -25.01 5.84
CA LEU A 290 26.01 -23.64 6.26
C LEU A 290 25.63 -23.55 7.75
N ARG A 291 25.05 -24.59 8.36
CA ARG A 291 24.79 -24.63 9.81
C ARG A 291 26.09 -24.64 10.62
N SER A 292 27.17 -25.25 10.09
CA SER A 292 28.49 -25.29 10.72
C SER A 292 29.51 -24.29 10.15
N ALA A 293 29.10 -23.38 9.26
CA ALA A 293 30.03 -22.45 8.62
C ALA A 293 30.47 -21.31 9.56
N ASP A 294 31.78 -21.03 9.60
CA ASP A 294 32.36 -19.88 10.30
C ASP A 294 32.34 -18.59 9.45
N PHE A 295 32.24 -18.70 8.12
CA PHE A 295 32.19 -17.56 7.21
C PHE A 295 30.84 -16.82 7.23
N ARG A 296 30.85 -15.52 6.89
CA ARG A 296 29.62 -14.72 6.81
C ARG A 296 28.77 -15.12 5.61
N TYR A 297 27.50 -15.46 5.87
CA TYR A 297 26.49 -15.71 4.84
C TYR A 297 25.10 -15.26 5.31
N ARG A 298 24.17 -15.09 4.36
CA ARG A 298 22.72 -14.98 4.64
C ARG A 298 21.90 -15.76 3.59
N VAL A 299 21.11 -16.75 4.02
CA VAL A 299 20.14 -17.43 3.15
C VAL A 299 18.97 -16.49 2.84
N THR A 300 18.58 -16.38 1.57
CA THR A 300 17.47 -15.54 1.10
C THR A 300 16.57 -16.27 0.08
N GLY A 301 15.62 -15.56 -0.52
CA GLY A 301 14.74 -16.09 -1.57
C GLY A 301 13.92 -17.31 -1.11
N SER A 302 13.63 -18.23 -2.04
CA SER A 302 12.83 -19.44 -1.80
C SER A 302 13.37 -20.33 -0.67
N ALA A 303 14.67 -20.26 -0.37
CA ALA A 303 15.30 -21.01 0.71
C ALA A 303 15.03 -20.44 2.12
N ALA A 304 14.79 -19.13 2.20
CA ALA A 304 14.30 -18.45 3.40
C ALA A 304 12.77 -18.54 3.48
N ALA A 305 12.06 -18.32 2.37
CA ALA A 305 10.60 -18.40 2.28
C ALA A 305 10.05 -19.74 2.79
N ALA A 306 10.65 -20.87 2.36
CA ALA A 306 10.25 -22.21 2.79
C ALA A 306 10.44 -22.49 4.29
N ARG A 307 11.11 -21.60 5.04
CA ARG A 307 11.29 -21.66 6.51
C ARG A 307 10.39 -20.69 7.27
N ILE A 308 9.48 -20.02 6.56
CA ILE A 308 8.54 -19.00 7.07
C ILE A 308 7.12 -19.36 6.63
N ALA A 309 6.91 -19.45 5.31
CA ALA A 309 5.64 -19.78 4.66
C ALA A 309 5.90 -20.76 3.50
N PRO A 310 5.88 -22.09 3.75
CA PRO A 310 6.26 -23.10 2.76
C PRO A 310 5.19 -23.30 1.67
N VAL A 311 5.30 -22.55 0.56
CA VAL A 311 4.44 -22.70 -0.64
C VAL A 311 4.88 -23.88 -1.53
N ALA A 312 6.19 -24.09 -1.68
CA ALA A 312 6.76 -25.13 -2.55
C ALA A 312 8.14 -25.61 -2.06
N PRO A 313 8.60 -26.81 -2.47
CA PRO A 313 9.96 -27.26 -2.20
C PRO A 313 11.00 -26.37 -2.90
N THR A 314 11.96 -25.85 -2.15
CA THR A 314 13.10 -25.09 -2.69
C THR A 314 13.89 -25.94 -3.69
N ARG A 315 14.00 -25.48 -4.94
CA ARG A 315 14.83 -26.11 -5.99
C ARG A 315 16.11 -25.32 -6.32
N LEU A 316 16.09 -24.02 -6.05
CA LEU A 316 17.17 -23.07 -6.26
C LEU A 316 17.35 -22.27 -4.97
N ALA A 317 18.57 -22.26 -4.44
CA ALA A 317 18.89 -21.63 -3.17
C ALA A 317 19.74 -20.36 -3.37
N SER A 318 19.22 -19.21 -2.97
CA SER A 318 19.97 -17.96 -3.01
C SER A 318 20.65 -17.71 -1.65
N VAL A 319 21.97 -17.47 -1.67
CA VAL A 319 22.76 -17.22 -0.45
C VAL A 319 23.68 -16.02 -0.67
N TYR A 320 23.51 -14.97 0.14
CA TYR A 320 24.48 -13.87 0.19
C TYR A 320 25.78 -14.34 0.85
N VAL A 321 26.91 -14.00 0.24
CA VAL A 321 28.28 -14.30 0.65
C VAL A 321 29.18 -13.09 0.37
N GLU A 322 30.39 -13.05 0.92
CA GLU A 322 31.32 -11.91 0.69
C GLU A 322 32.22 -12.07 -0.53
N ASP A 323 32.44 -13.31 -0.94
CA ASP A 323 33.26 -13.74 -2.08
C ASP A 323 32.62 -15.04 -2.60
N ALA A 324 32.07 -15.03 -3.81
CA ALA A 324 31.36 -16.19 -4.34
C ALA A 324 32.30 -17.32 -4.78
N GLU A 325 33.47 -17.03 -5.33
CA GLU A 325 34.41 -18.05 -5.79
C GLU A 325 35.07 -18.79 -4.62
N HIS A 326 35.51 -18.05 -3.61
CA HIS A 326 36.09 -18.62 -2.39
C HIS A 326 35.07 -19.49 -1.65
N ILE A 327 33.85 -19.00 -1.44
CA ILE A 327 32.82 -19.75 -0.71
C ILE A 327 32.28 -20.93 -1.52
N ALA A 328 32.24 -20.84 -2.86
CA ALA A 328 31.96 -22.00 -3.71
C ALA A 328 33.02 -23.10 -3.54
N GLY A 329 34.31 -22.74 -3.47
CA GLY A 329 35.39 -23.67 -3.19
C GLY A 329 35.25 -24.33 -1.80
N VAL A 330 34.99 -23.54 -0.76
CA VAL A 330 34.78 -24.03 0.62
C VAL A 330 33.56 -24.96 0.74
N LEU A 331 32.53 -24.76 -0.08
CA LEU A 331 31.30 -25.57 -0.10
C LEU A 331 31.32 -26.73 -1.11
N GLU A 332 32.46 -27.00 -1.77
CA GLU A 332 32.62 -28.02 -2.82
C GLU A 332 31.63 -27.88 -4.00
N LEU A 333 31.24 -26.64 -4.32
CA LEU A 333 30.31 -26.35 -5.41
C LEU A 333 31.00 -26.41 -6.78
N ARG A 334 30.21 -26.65 -7.83
CA ARG A 334 30.66 -26.62 -9.23
C ARG A 334 29.99 -25.48 -9.96
N ALA A 335 30.77 -24.63 -10.64
CA ALA A 335 30.23 -23.60 -11.52
C ALA A 335 29.41 -24.26 -12.65
N THR A 336 28.26 -23.70 -13.00
CA THR A 336 27.46 -24.21 -14.12
C THR A 336 26.52 -23.17 -14.71
N GLU A 337 26.43 -23.17 -16.04
CA GLU A 337 25.46 -22.42 -16.84
C GLU A 337 24.09 -23.12 -16.90
N ALA A 338 24.02 -24.41 -16.53
CA ALA A 338 22.82 -25.23 -16.64
C ALA A 338 22.57 -26.08 -15.39
N ALA A 339 21.30 -26.29 -15.04
CA ALA A 339 20.87 -27.09 -13.88
C ALA A 339 21.49 -26.67 -12.52
N ALA A 340 21.86 -25.40 -12.37
CA ALA A 340 22.25 -24.82 -11.09
C ALA A 340 21.15 -25.03 -10.03
N ASN A 341 21.56 -25.38 -8.80
CA ASN A 341 20.66 -25.45 -7.64
C ASN A 341 21.02 -24.40 -6.57
N ILE A 342 22.08 -23.62 -6.77
CA ILE A 342 22.51 -22.51 -5.91
C ILE A 342 22.75 -21.26 -6.76
N ILE A 343 22.40 -20.11 -6.20
CA ILE A 343 22.93 -18.80 -6.59
C ILE A 343 23.72 -18.26 -5.39
N LEU A 344 24.99 -17.93 -5.60
CA LEU A 344 25.76 -17.13 -4.65
C LEU A 344 25.63 -15.65 -5.03
N LEU A 345 25.37 -14.80 -4.03
CA LEU A 345 25.08 -13.38 -4.21
C LEU A 345 26.11 -12.54 -3.42
N GLU A 346 26.75 -11.59 -4.08
CA GLU A 346 27.71 -10.67 -3.44
C GLU A 346 27.05 -9.29 -3.31
N PRO A 347 26.66 -8.85 -2.11
CA PRO A 347 25.87 -7.65 -1.94
C PRO A 347 26.72 -6.38 -2.11
N VAL A 348 26.19 -5.40 -2.86
CA VAL A 348 26.76 -4.04 -2.99
C VAL A 348 26.78 -3.29 -1.64
N ASP A 349 26.10 -3.83 -0.62
CA ASP A 349 26.07 -3.32 0.75
C ASP A 349 26.31 -4.43 1.79
N ALA A 350 27.46 -4.39 2.48
CA ALA A 350 27.78 -5.33 3.56
C ALA A 350 26.75 -5.34 4.72
N GLN A 351 25.86 -4.35 4.87
CA GLN A 351 24.80 -4.40 5.90
C GLN A 351 23.79 -5.53 5.69
N HIS A 352 23.77 -6.21 4.53
CA HIS A 352 23.05 -7.48 4.36
C HIS A 352 23.47 -8.49 5.45
N PHE A 353 24.73 -8.45 5.91
CA PHE A 353 25.25 -9.32 6.97
C PHE A 353 25.03 -8.81 8.40
N GLU A 354 24.69 -7.55 8.65
CA GLU A 354 24.74 -6.98 10.02
C GLU A 354 23.62 -7.48 10.95
N LYS A 355 22.37 -7.59 10.47
CA LYS A 355 21.25 -8.15 11.25
C LYS A 355 20.32 -8.98 10.36
N GLY A 356 20.13 -10.23 10.74
CA GLY A 356 19.19 -11.17 10.12
C GLY A 356 18.83 -12.27 11.12
N ASP A 357 17.76 -13.01 10.84
CA ASP A 357 17.17 -13.94 11.79
C ASP A 357 17.85 -15.32 11.70
N VAL A 358 17.89 -16.07 12.80
CA VAL A 358 18.30 -17.49 12.76
C VAL A 358 17.05 -18.36 12.69
N ARG A 359 16.86 -19.08 11.58
CA ARG A 359 15.78 -20.07 11.38
C ARG A 359 16.41 -21.40 10.99
N ASP A 360 15.99 -22.51 11.61
CA ASP A 360 16.53 -23.85 11.30
C ASP A 360 18.08 -23.93 11.45
N ARG A 361 18.61 -23.21 12.45
CA ARG A 361 20.05 -22.95 12.70
C ARG A 361 20.81 -22.25 11.55
N LEU A 362 20.15 -21.93 10.45
CA LEU A 362 20.70 -21.16 9.34
C LEU A 362 20.52 -19.66 9.59
N ARG A 363 21.52 -18.89 9.16
CA ARG A 363 21.51 -17.43 9.23
C ARG A 363 20.77 -16.89 8.00
N CYS A 364 19.54 -16.41 8.17
CA CYS A 364 18.70 -15.87 7.10
C CYS A 364 18.87 -14.35 6.95
N ALA A 365 18.63 -13.84 5.75
CA ALA A 365 18.48 -12.41 5.51
C ALA A 365 17.26 -11.84 6.29
N PRO A 366 17.29 -10.55 6.69
CA PRO A 366 16.13 -9.91 7.34
C PRO A 366 14.94 -9.84 6.38
N LEU A 367 13.71 -10.02 6.90
CA LEU A 367 12.51 -10.21 6.06
C LEU A 367 12.24 -9.16 4.96
N PRO A 368 12.47 -7.84 5.15
CA PRO A 368 12.33 -6.84 4.08
C PRO A 368 13.15 -7.18 2.83
N LEU A 369 14.36 -7.71 3.04
CA LEU A 369 15.28 -8.09 1.98
C LEU A 369 14.85 -9.42 1.34
N VAL A 370 14.44 -10.41 2.14
CA VAL A 370 13.90 -11.69 1.64
C VAL A 370 12.70 -11.45 0.71
N VAL A 371 11.76 -10.58 1.11
CA VAL A 371 10.61 -10.21 0.27
C VAL A 371 11.06 -9.46 -1.00
N ALA A 372 11.97 -8.49 -0.91
CA ALA A 372 12.46 -7.78 -2.10
C ALA A 372 13.22 -8.69 -3.09
N ASP A 373 13.94 -9.69 -2.59
CA ASP A 373 14.61 -10.73 -3.39
C ASP A 373 13.59 -11.66 -4.07
N LEU A 374 12.54 -12.05 -3.36
CA LEU A 374 11.46 -12.90 -3.87
C LEU A 374 10.61 -12.18 -4.93
N LEU A 375 10.26 -10.90 -4.71
CA LEU A 375 9.54 -10.06 -5.68
C LEU A 375 10.34 -9.79 -6.96
N SER A 376 11.67 -9.80 -6.87
CA SER A 376 12.57 -9.74 -8.03
C SER A 376 12.80 -11.12 -8.69
N GLY A 377 12.45 -12.21 -8.00
CA GLY A 377 12.91 -13.56 -8.32
C GLY A 377 12.10 -14.24 -9.43
N PRO A 378 12.70 -15.19 -10.18
CA PRO A 378 12.03 -15.87 -11.27
C PRO A 378 10.98 -16.89 -10.79
N GLY A 379 10.05 -17.24 -11.69
CA GLY A 379 9.17 -18.40 -11.56
C GLY A 379 8.12 -18.27 -10.45
N ARG A 380 8.35 -18.91 -9.30
CA ARG A 380 7.41 -18.95 -8.17
C ARG A 380 7.70 -17.91 -7.09
N SER A 381 8.85 -17.27 -7.15
CA SER A 381 9.33 -16.34 -6.12
C SER A 381 8.32 -15.24 -5.76
N PRO A 382 7.55 -14.62 -6.70
CA PRO A 382 6.53 -13.65 -6.32
C PRO A 382 5.37 -14.23 -5.49
N ALA A 383 4.94 -15.47 -5.77
CA ALA A 383 3.91 -16.14 -4.95
C ALA A 383 4.44 -16.57 -3.58
N GLU A 384 5.74 -16.88 -3.49
CA GLU A 384 6.44 -17.08 -2.22
C GLU A 384 6.62 -15.76 -1.45
N ALA A 385 6.75 -14.61 -2.15
CA ALA A 385 6.76 -13.28 -1.53
C ALA A 385 5.42 -12.96 -0.87
N GLU A 386 4.30 -13.15 -1.58
CA GLU A 386 2.96 -12.94 -1.02
C GLU A 386 2.73 -13.79 0.23
N ALA A 387 3.06 -15.09 0.19
CA ALA A 387 2.90 -15.97 1.35
C ALA A 387 3.77 -15.55 2.55
N VAL A 388 4.98 -15.02 2.30
CA VAL A 388 5.82 -14.43 3.37
C VAL A 388 5.23 -13.11 3.87
N MET A 389 4.63 -12.28 3.01
CA MET A 389 3.95 -11.05 3.40
C MET A 389 2.62 -11.30 4.15
N ASP A 390 1.92 -12.38 3.87
CA ASP A 390 0.76 -12.84 4.65
C ASP A 390 1.21 -13.30 6.03
N TRP A 391 2.20 -14.19 6.12
CA TRP A 391 2.81 -14.56 7.41
C TRP A 391 3.30 -13.32 8.20
N MET A 392 3.94 -12.36 7.53
CA MET A 392 4.39 -11.11 8.16
C MET A 392 3.24 -10.23 8.66
N ALA A 393 2.07 -10.23 8.00
CA ALA A 393 0.91 -9.48 8.48
C ALA A 393 0.33 -10.08 9.78
N ASP A 394 0.31 -11.42 9.88
CA ASP A 394 -0.18 -12.13 11.08
C ASP A 394 0.82 -12.05 12.26
N HIS A 395 2.12 -11.87 11.99
CA HIS A 395 3.20 -11.98 12.98
C HIS A 395 4.00 -10.68 13.19
N LEU A 396 3.35 -9.50 13.06
CA LEU A 396 4.01 -8.18 13.14
C LEU A 396 5.01 -8.04 14.31
N GLU A 397 4.60 -8.42 15.53
CA GLU A 397 5.40 -8.33 16.76
C GLU A 397 6.58 -9.32 16.83
N VAL A 398 6.69 -10.26 15.89
CA VAL A 398 7.73 -11.32 15.86
C VAL A 398 8.92 -10.93 14.98
N TRP A 399 8.72 -10.05 14.00
CA TRP A 399 9.76 -9.65 13.04
C TRP A 399 10.04 -8.15 12.98
N ARG A 400 9.12 -7.31 13.50
CA ARG A 400 9.47 -5.95 13.91
C ARG A 400 10.29 -6.01 15.20
N GLY A 401 11.26 -5.11 15.31
CA GLY A 401 12.30 -5.13 16.35
C GLY A 401 12.00 -4.22 17.53
#